data_AF-A0A1I7RPZ4-F1
#
_entry.id   AF-A0A1I7RPZ4-F1
#
_cell.length_a   1.000
_cell.length_b   1.000
_cell.length_c   1.000
_cell.angle_alpha   90.00
_cell.angle_beta   90.00
_cell.angle_gamma   90.00
#
_symmetry.space_group_name_H-M   'P 1'
#
loop_
_entity.id
_entity.type
_entity.pdbx_description
1 polymer ?
#
loop_
_entity_poly.entity_id
_entity_poly.type
_entity_poly.pdbx_seq_one_letter_code
_entity_poly.pdbx_strand_id
1 'polypeptide(L)'
;MNLQPQQQGQPNSESYDFFRESSSITLTQRLQQLDEVDRKVGEIMDFTRELINNLDKDKQISRSKMDENAKRYSKILEEDIMKVITDQLTYMEQLCVGAEHQDSMFRVQNKKRTTNQILQRMRYELGVFQQMDKESEAVTPASDGTDDDFVRVEGPDPEDVQVLSTESDD
;
A
#
# COMPACT_ATOMS: atom_id res chain seq x y z
N MET A 1 7.68 34.16 -40.01
CA MET A 1 6.79 33.47 -39.07
C MET A 1 7.59 32.33 -38.45
N ASN A 2 7.92 32.44 -37.17
CA ASN A 2 8.74 31.47 -36.47
C ASN A 2 7.84 30.81 -35.41
N LEU A 3 7.55 29.52 -35.56
CA LEU A 3 6.70 28.75 -34.65
C LEU A 3 7.58 28.11 -33.58
N GLN A 4 7.46 28.58 -32.34
CA GLN A 4 8.06 27.96 -31.16
C GLN A 4 7.34 26.66 -30.79
N PRO A 5 8.05 25.58 -30.43
CA PRO A 5 7.42 24.36 -29.94
C PRO A 5 6.90 24.58 -28.50
N GLN A 6 5.62 24.25 -28.28
CA GLN A 6 5.00 24.16 -26.96
C GLN A 6 5.74 23.11 -26.12
N GLN A 7 6.30 23.54 -25.00
CA GLN A 7 6.75 22.62 -23.96
C GLN A 7 5.53 21.95 -23.33
N GLN A 8 5.45 20.63 -23.47
CA GLN A 8 4.54 19.79 -22.71
C GLN A 8 4.84 19.95 -21.22
N GLY A 9 3.84 20.41 -20.47
CA GLY A 9 3.93 20.50 -19.01
C GLY A 9 4.24 19.12 -18.41
N GLN A 10 5.41 19.03 -17.77
CA GLN A 10 5.70 17.92 -16.88
C GLN A 10 4.66 17.90 -15.76
N PRO A 11 4.07 16.75 -15.39
CA PRO A 11 3.26 16.68 -14.19
C PRO A 11 4.18 16.92 -12.99
N ASN A 12 3.93 18.02 -12.28
CA ASN A 12 4.60 18.40 -11.03
C ASN A 12 4.65 17.20 -10.08
N SER A 13 5.84 16.64 -9.87
CA SER A 13 6.08 15.51 -8.96
C SER A 13 6.13 15.92 -7.49
N GLU A 14 6.02 17.21 -7.19
CA GLU A 14 6.24 17.76 -5.84
C GLU A 14 4.97 17.83 -4.95
N SER A 15 3.78 17.56 -5.49
CA SER A 15 2.53 17.73 -4.72
C SER A 15 2.14 16.52 -3.85
N TYR A 16 2.85 15.39 -3.94
CA TYR A 16 2.47 14.14 -3.26
C TYR A 16 3.26 13.85 -1.98
N ASP A 17 4.28 14.65 -1.65
CA ASP A 17 5.08 14.44 -0.44
C ASP A 17 4.47 15.03 0.83
N PHE A 18 3.39 15.83 0.72
CA PHE A 18 2.71 16.41 1.91
C PHE A 18 2.00 15.37 2.80
N PHE A 19 1.68 14.19 2.26
CA PHE A 19 0.96 13.15 3.00
C PHE A 19 1.87 12.06 3.59
N ARG A 20 3.19 12.18 3.45
CA ARG A 20 4.13 11.09 3.76
C ARG A 20 4.56 11.01 5.24
N GLU A 21 4.13 11.97 6.06
CA GLU A 21 4.63 12.11 7.43
C GLU A 21 3.57 11.90 8.53
N SER A 22 2.45 11.25 8.22
CA SER A 22 1.65 10.63 9.28
C SER A 22 2.34 9.35 9.74
N SER A 23 2.90 9.41 10.95
CA SER A 23 3.70 8.39 11.61
C SER A 23 3.18 6.97 11.35
N SER A 24 4.06 6.05 10.95
CA SER A 24 3.75 4.67 10.57
C SER A 24 3.32 3.81 11.77
N ILE A 25 2.20 4.16 12.41
CA ILE A 25 1.55 3.33 13.42
C ILE A 25 0.63 2.34 12.72
N THR A 26 0.75 1.08 13.11
CA THR A 26 -0.03 -0.04 12.55
C THR A 26 -1.49 0.03 12.99
N LEU A 27 -2.38 -0.66 12.27
CA LEU A 27 -3.79 -0.77 12.66
C LEU A 27 -3.95 -1.33 14.08
N THR A 28 -3.16 -2.35 14.45
CA THR A 28 -3.17 -2.91 15.81
C THR A 28 -2.81 -1.89 16.87
N GLN A 29 -1.79 -1.05 16.62
CA GLN A 29 -1.42 0.02 17.55
C GLN A 29 -2.51 1.09 17.66
N ARG A 30 -3.22 1.41 16.57
CA ARG A 30 -4.37 2.33 16.59
C ARG A 30 -5.54 1.79 17.41
N LEU A 31 -5.84 0.50 17.27
CA LEU A 31 -6.86 -0.16 18.10
C LEU A 31 -6.47 -0.14 19.58
N GLN A 32 -5.21 -0.43 19.90
CA GLN A 32 -4.70 -0.33 21.28
C GLN A 32 -4.80 1.09 21.84
N GLN A 33 -4.56 2.12 21.02
CA GLN A 33 -4.75 3.51 21.43
C GLN A 33 -6.22 3.83 21.74
N LEU A 34 -7.18 3.27 20.99
CA LEU A 34 -8.60 3.41 21.29
C LEU A 34 -9.00 2.66 22.56
N ASP A 35 -8.47 1.44 22.78
CA ASP A 35 -8.68 0.71 24.04
C ASP A 35 -8.16 1.52 25.25
N GLU A 36 -7.02 2.19 25.08
CA GLU A 36 -6.46 3.08 26.10
C GLU A 36 -7.35 4.31 26.33
N VAL A 37 -7.94 4.89 25.27
CA VAL A 37 -8.93 5.97 25.40
C VAL A 37 -10.13 5.52 26.22
N ASP A 38 -10.68 4.33 25.97
CA ASP A 38 -11.80 3.80 26.74
C ASP A 38 -11.43 3.62 28.23
N ARG A 39 -10.21 3.16 28.51
CA ARG A 39 -9.68 3.07 29.87
C ARG A 39 -9.57 4.47 30.52
N LYS A 40 -9.14 5.48 29.77
CA LYS A 40 -9.03 6.87 30.22
C LYS A 40 -10.39 7.52 30.48
N VAL A 41 -11.41 7.18 29.68
CA VAL A 41 -12.80 7.56 29.96
C VAL A 41 -13.27 6.96 31.28
N GLY A 42 -12.94 5.71 31.57
CA GLY A 42 -13.16 5.11 32.89
C GLY A 42 -12.46 5.89 34.01
N GLU A 43 -11.18 6.20 33.83
CA GLU A 43 -10.37 6.95 34.81
C GLU A 43 -10.98 8.33 35.13
N ILE A 44 -11.39 9.10 34.12
CA ILE A 44 -11.97 10.43 34.34
C ILE A 44 -13.33 10.35 35.03
N MET A 45 -14.16 9.34 34.72
CA MET A 45 -15.45 9.13 35.39
C MET A 45 -15.27 8.78 36.87
N ASP A 46 -14.33 7.90 37.21
CA ASP A 46 -14.04 7.52 38.59
C ASP A 46 -13.45 8.71 39.37
N PHE A 47 -12.52 9.44 38.75
CA PHE A 47 -11.95 10.66 39.33
C PHE A 47 -13.02 11.73 39.60
N THR A 48 -13.90 11.99 38.65
CA THR A 48 -15.00 12.96 38.82
C THR A 48 -15.98 12.50 39.91
N ARG A 49 -16.29 11.20 39.98
CA ARG A 49 -17.12 10.64 41.05
C ARG A 49 -16.48 10.84 42.43
N GLU A 50 -15.18 10.57 42.55
CA GLU A 50 -14.44 10.80 43.79
C GLU A 50 -14.44 12.29 44.19
N LEU A 51 -14.25 13.18 43.22
CA LEU A 51 -14.26 14.63 43.46
C LEU A 51 -15.63 15.10 43.96
N ILE A 52 -16.73 14.65 43.34
CA ILE A 52 -18.09 14.96 43.77
C ILE A 52 -18.33 14.44 45.20
N ASN A 53 -17.97 13.19 45.48
CA ASN A 53 -18.12 12.58 46.81
C ASN A 53 -17.31 13.31 47.89
N ASN A 54 -16.18 13.91 47.53
CA ASN A 54 -15.37 14.70 48.46
C ASN A 54 -15.96 16.08 48.71
N LEU A 55 -16.56 16.70 47.69
CA LEU A 55 -17.26 17.98 47.80
C LEU A 55 -18.56 17.85 48.61
N ASP A 56 -19.30 16.75 48.43
CA ASP A 56 -20.58 16.47 49.11
C ASP A 56 -20.42 16.27 50.63
N LYS A 57 -19.24 15.84 51.09
CA LYS A 57 -18.95 15.57 52.52
C LYS A 57 -18.59 16.82 53.33
N ASP A 58 -18.90 18.04 52.85
CA ASP A 58 -18.53 19.33 53.47
C ASP A 58 -17.03 19.48 53.79
N LYS A 59 -16.17 18.68 53.16
CA LYS A 59 -14.72 18.80 53.33
C LYS A 59 -14.24 20.01 52.54
N GLN A 60 -13.67 20.98 53.25
CA GLN A 60 -13.05 22.13 52.61
C GLN A 60 -11.85 21.67 51.77
N ILE A 61 -12.02 21.62 50.45
CA ILE A 61 -10.92 21.37 49.51
C ILE A 61 -10.09 22.65 49.41
N SER A 62 -8.78 22.54 49.60
CA SER A 62 -7.89 23.70 49.46
C SER A 62 -7.88 24.17 48.00
N ARG A 63 -7.69 25.48 47.80
CA ARG A 63 -7.61 26.07 46.45
C ARG A 63 -6.55 25.39 45.58
N SER A 64 -5.39 25.10 46.16
CA SER A 64 -4.31 24.35 45.48
C SER A 64 -4.76 22.97 44.99
N LYS A 65 -5.49 22.23 45.83
CA LYS A 65 -5.97 20.89 45.47
C LYS A 65 -7.05 20.95 44.39
N MET A 66 -7.92 21.96 44.44
CA MET A 66 -8.90 22.21 43.38
C MET A 66 -8.22 22.48 42.03
N ASP A 67 -7.18 23.32 42.02
CA ASP A 67 -6.43 23.65 40.80
C ASP A 67 -5.68 22.42 40.24
N GLU A 68 -5.09 21.59 41.10
CA GLU A 68 -4.51 20.30 40.70
C GLU A 68 -5.55 19.38 40.07
N ASN A 69 -6.72 19.27 40.69
CA ASN A 69 -7.81 18.44 40.21
C ASN A 69 -8.32 18.92 38.85
N ALA A 70 -8.46 20.24 38.67
CA ALA A 70 -8.86 20.84 37.39
C ALA A 70 -7.82 20.57 36.30
N LYS A 71 -6.52 20.76 36.60
CA LYS A 71 -5.43 20.46 35.65
C LYS A 71 -5.41 18.98 35.27
N ARG A 72 -5.59 18.07 36.23
CA ARG A 72 -5.67 16.63 35.97
C ARG A 72 -6.84 16.29 35.06
N TYR A 73 -8.02 16.85 35.33
CA TYR A 73 -9.21 16.67 34.50
C TYR A 73 -8.96 17.13 33.07
N SER A 74 -8.50 18.38 32.89
CA SER A 74 -8.20 18.94 31.58
C SER A 74 -7.17 18.10 30.83
N LYS A 75 -6.11 17.64 31.51
CA LYS A 75 -5.10 16.80 30.88
C LYS A 75 -5.69 15.49 30.34
N ILE A 76 -6.44 14.75 31.16
CA ILE A 76 -7.02 13.47 30.74
C ILE A 76 -8.02 13.70 29.59
N LEU A 77 -8.84 14.74 29.67
CA LEU A 77 -9.84 15.02 28.65
C LEU A 77 -9.21 15.50 27.33
N GLU A 78 -8.33 16.51 27.39
CA GLU A 78 -7.79 17.18 26.21
C GLU A 78 -6.65 16.39 25.57
N GLU A 79 -5.66 15.95 26.36
CA GLU A 79 -4.45 15.32 25.84
C GLU A 79 -4.62 13.81 25.65
N ASP A 80 -5.23 13.11 26.62
CA ASP A 80 -5.29 11.65 26.58
C ASP A 80 -6.50 11.14 25.76
N ILE A 81 -7.64 11.82 25.81
CA ILE A 81 -8.89 11.39 25.14
C ILE A 81 -9.12 12.13 23.82
N MET A 82 -9.36 13.45 23.86
CA MET A 82 -9.80 14.21 22.68
C MET A 82 -8.75 14.23 21.58
N LYS A 83 -7.47 14.43 21.92
CA LYS A 83 -6.38 14.40 20.95
C LYS A 83 -6.29 13.06 20.23
N VAL A 84 -6.33 11.94 20.96
CA VAL A 84 -6.23 10.61 20.36
C VAL A 84 -7.41 10.33 19.43
N ILE A 85 -8.64 10.63 19.87
CA ILE A 85 -9.84 10.49 19.03
C ILE A 85 -9.71 11.32 17.75
N THR A 86 -9.26 12.57 17.86
CA THR A 86 -9.06 13.46 16.71
C THR A 86 -8.01 12.92 15.75
N ASP A 87 -6.89 12.40 16.28
CA ASP A 87 -5.83 11.78 15.49
C ASP A 87 -6.33 10.52 14.75
N GLN A 88 -7.21 9.73 15.37
CA GLN A 88 -7.84 8.56 14.71
C GLN A 88 -8.88 8.97 13.66
N LEU A 89 -9.71 9.98 13.94
CA LEU A 89 -10.66 10.50 12.97
C LEU A 89 -9.95 11.09 11.75
N THR A 90 -8.86 11.84 11.97
CA THR A 90 -8.01 12.36 10.89
C THR A 90 -7.40 11.22 10.07
N TYR A 91 -6.97 10.14 10.71
CA TYR A 91 -6.49 8.95 10.00
C TYR A 91 -7.60 8.27 9.18
N MET A 92 -8.80 8.12 9.75
CA MET A 92 -9.93 7.59 9.03
C MET A 92 -10.31 8.46 7.85
N GLU A 93 -10.30 9.79 8.00
CA GLU A 93 -10.47 10.73 6.90
C GLU A 93 -9.42 10.49 5.81
N GLN A 94 -8.14 10.35 6.16
CA GLN A 94 -7.09 10.03 5.18
C GLN A 94 -7.30 8.69 4.47
N LEU A 95 -7.83 7.68 5.16
CA LEU A 95 -8.19 6.39 4.56
C LEU A 95 -9.45 6.50 3.67
N CYS A 96 -10.46 7.25 4.12
CA CYS A 96 -11.79 7.32 3.52
C CYS A 96 -11.95 8.44 2.49
N VAL A 97 -11.06 9.43 2.40
CA VAL A 97 -11.05 10.42 1.31
C VAL A 97 -10.64 9.78 -0.03
N GLY A 98 -10.16 8.53 -0.01
CA GLY A 98 -10.13 7.69 -1.20
C GLY A 98 -11.50 7.11 -1.62
N ALA A 99 -12.58 7.24 -0.84
CA ALA A 99 -13.75 6.37 -0.91
C ALA A 99 -14.72 6.56 -2.08
N GLU A 100 -14.57 7.61 -2.88
CA GLU A 100 -15.26 7.68 -4.17
C GLU A 100 -14.42 7.09 -5.32
N HIS A 101 -13.13 6.77 -5.07
CA HIS A 101 -12.17 6.14 -6.00
C HIS A 101 -11.24 5.08 -5.34
N GLN A 102 -11.69 4.32 -4.32
CA GLN A 102 -10.84 3.37 -3.53
C GLN A 102 -10.22 2.26 -4.38
N ASP A 103 -10.70 2.08 -5.62
CA ASP A 103 -10.17 1.14 -6.59
C ASP A 103 -8.87 1.64 -7.27
N SER A 104 -8.43 2.87 -7.00
CA SER A 104 -7.27 3.48 -7.69
C SER A 104 -5.98 3.33 -6.89
N MET A 105 -5.77 4.00 -5.75
CA MET A 105 -4.42 4.11 -5.17
C MET A 105 -3.87 2.81 -4.57
N PHE A 106 -4.67 2.05 -3.82
CA PHE A 106 -4.24 0.75 -3.27
C PHE A 106 -4.01 -0.29 -4.38
N ARG A 107 -4.89 -0.33 -5.39
CA ARG A 107 -4.69 -1.19 -6.57
C ARG A 107 -3.54 -0.73 -7.44
N VAL A 108 -3.31 0.57 -7.58
CA VAL A 108 -2.16 1.12 -8.32
C VAL A 108 -0.86 0.76 -7.59
N GLN A 109 -0.82 0.82 -6.26
CA GLN A 109 0.35 0.44 -5.48
C GLN A 109 0.60 -1.08 -5.54
N ASN A 110 -0.45 -1.90 -5.40
CA ASN A 110 -0.35 -3.35 -5.58
C ASN A 110 0.03 -3.73 -7.02
N LYS A 111 -0.60 -3.12 -8.02
CA LYS A 111 -0.27 -3.31 -9.44
C LYS A 111 1.18 -2.92 -9.70
N LYS A 112 1.65 -1.78 -9.20
CA LYS A 112 3.05 -1.35 -9.31
C LYS A 112 3.98 -2.37 -8.66
N ARG A 113 3.64 -2.91 -7.48
CA ARG A 113 4.44 -3.95 -6.80
C ARG A 113 4.49 -5.24 -7.61
N THR A 114 3.34 -5.76 -8.04
CA THR A 114 3.23 -6.98 -8.85
C THR A 114 3.94 -6.83 -10.19
N THR A 115 3.76 -5.70 -10.89
CA THR A 115 4.46 -5.41 -12.15
C THR A 115 5.98 -5.37 -11.96
N ASN A 116 6.49 -4.78 -10.87
CA ASN A 116 7.92 -4.78 -10.59
C ASN A 116 8.46 -6.19 -10.32
N GLN A 117 7.71 -7.04 -9.61
CA GLN A 117 8.09 -8.44 -9.39
C GLN A 117 8.14 -9.23 -10.70
N ILE A 118 7.15 -9.05 -11.57
CA ILE A 118 7.12 -9.67 -12.90
C ILE A 118 8.29 -9.19 -13.75
N LEU A 119 8.59 -7.88 -13.76
CA LEU A 119 9.73 -7.31 -14.49
C LEU A 119 11.07 -7.85 -13.98
N GLN A 120 11.24 -8.02 -12.67
CA GLN A 120 12.44 -8.63 -12.11
C GLN A 120 12.59 -10.09 -12.54
N ARG A 121 11.49 -10.84 -12.53
CA ARG A 121 11.47 -12.24 -13.00
C ARG A 121 11.83 -12.35 -14.48
N MET A 122 11.21 -11.53 -15.34
CA MET A 122 11.52 -11.53 -16.77
C MET A 122 12.97 -11.13 -17.05
N ARG A 123 13.52 -10.16 -16.31
CA ARG A 123 14.94 -9.80 -16.42
C ARG A 123 15.86 -10.96 -16.04
N TYR A 124 15.50 -11.73 -15.02
CA TYR A 124 16.24 -12.92 -14.63
C TYR A 124 16.17 -13.99 -15.73
N GLU A 125 14.98 -14.32 -16.21
CA GLU A 125 14.79 -15.33 -17.27
C GLU A 125 15.54 -14.95 -18.56
N LEU A 126 15.47 -13.68 -19.00
CA LEU A 126 16.24 -13.20 -20.15
C LEU A 126 17.76 -13.27 -19.92
N GLY A 127 18.23 -13.01 -18.70
CA GLY A 127 19.64 -13.16 -18.36
C GLY A 127 20.12 -14.61 -18.45
N VAL A 128 19.27 -15.57 -18.08
CA VAL A 128 19.54 -17.00 -18.22
C VAL A 128 19.59 -17.41 -19.69
N PHE A 129 18.61 -16.99 -20.52
CA PHE A 129 18.62 -17.28 -21.95
C PHE A 129 19.86 -16.71 -22.65
N GLN A 130 20.28 -15.48 -22.32
CA GLN A 130 21.51 -14.89 -22.86
C GLN A 130 22.79 -15.62 -22.41
N GLN A 131 22.78 -16.31 -21.27
CA GLN A 131 23.90 -17.16 -20.86
C GLN A 131 23.90 -18.49 -21.61
N MET A 132 22.72 -19.09 -21.79
CA MET A 132 22.56 -20.32 -22.56
C MET A 132 22.93 -20.13 -24.04
N ASP A 133 22.59 -18.99 -24.66
CA ASP A 133 23.00 -18.68 -26.04
C ASP A 133 24.53 -18.53 -26.16
N LYS A 134 25.20 -17.98 -25.13
CA LYS A 134 26.67 -17.88 -25.08
C LYS A 134 27.34 -19.23 -24.84
N GLU A 135 26.67 -20.17 -24.18
CA GLU A 135 27.14 -21.54 -23.99
C GLU A 135 26.87 -22.43 -25.22
N SER A 136 25.80 -22.14 -25.99
CA SER A 136 25.48 -22.79 -27.27
C SER A 136 26.45 -22.42 -28.40
N GLU A 137 27.07 -21.24 -28.36
CA GLU A 137 28.02 -20.78 -29.38
C GLU A 137 29.44 -21.37 -29.19
N ALA A 138 29.68 -22.12 -28.11
CA ALA A 138 31.00 -22.67 -27.77
C ALA A 138 31.26 -24.13 -28.23
N VAL A 139 30.33 -24.76 -28.95
CA VAL A 139 30.49 -26.15 -29.43
C VAL A 139 30.35 -26.24 -30.96
N THR A 140 31.42 -25.92 -31.68
CA THR A 140 31.75 -26.57 -32.97
C THR A 140 33.27 -26.55 -33.19
N PRO A 141 33.97 -27.70 -33.25
CA PRO A 141 35.17 -27.80 -34.06
C PRO A 141 34.79 -28.22 -35.48
N ALA A 142 35.34 -27.50 -36.44
CA ALA A 142 35.16 -27.69 -37.86
C ALA A 142 35.65 -29.06 -38.37
N SER A 143 34.88 -29.67 -39.28
CA SER A 143 35.33 -30.52 -40.39
C SER A 143 34.20 -30.51 -41.43
N ASP A 144 34.26 -29.71 -42.49
CA ASP A 144 34.92 -29.99 -43.78
C ASP A 144 34.33 -31.20 -44.51
N GLY A 145 33.84 -30.97 -45.74
CA GLY A 145 33.52 -32.00 -46.73
C GLY A 145 32.07 -32.09 -47.22
N THR A 146 31.77 -31.34 -48.30
CA THR A 146 31.13 -31.81 -49.57
C THR A 146 29.95 -32.80 -49.51
N ASP A 147 28.76 -32.43 -50.01
CA ASP A 147 28.38 -32.50 -51.43
C ASP A 147 26.88 -32.21 -51.62
N ASP A 148 26.57 -31.70 -52.81
CA ASP A 148 25.25 -31.44 -53.37
C ASP A 148 24.29 -32.64 -53.29
N ASP A 149 23.08 -32.45 -52.76
CA ASP A 149 21.89 -32.92 -53.47
C ASP A 149 20.61 -32.20 -52.99
N PHE A 150 20.05 -31.38 -53.88
CA PHE A 150 18.75 -30.74 -53.70
C PHE A 150 17.66 -31.74 -54.09
N VAL A 151 17.07 -32.42 -53.12
CA VAL A 151 15.81 -33.14 -53.31
C VAL A 151 14.70 -32.43 -52.54
N ARG A 152 13.88 -31.71 -53.31
CA ARG A 152 12.61 -31.13 -52.89
C ARG A 152 11.66 -32.26 -52.45
N VAL A 153 11.51 -32.44 -51.14
CA VAL A 153 10.45 -33.26 -50.56
C VAL A 153 9.16 -32.46 -50.61
N GLU A 154 8.27 -32.79 -51.55
CA GLU A 154 6.89 -32.31 -51.52
C GLU A 154 6.21 -32.91 -50.29
N GLY A 155 5.75 -32.04 -49.38
CA GLY A 155 4.99 -32.44 -48.20
C GLY A 155 3.60 -32.97 -48.59
N PRO A 156 3.02 -33.87 -47.81
CA PRO A 156 1.69 -34.42 -48.07
C PRO A 156 0.59 -33.34 -47.95
N ASP A 157 -0.43 -33.47 -48.80
CA ASP A 157 -1.57 -32.57 -48.98
C ASP A 157 -2.32 -32.23 -47.67
N PRO A 158 -2.89 -31.01 -47.55
CA PRO A 158 -3.61 -30.55 -46.37
C PRO A 158 -5.10 -30.96 -46.41
N GLU A 159 -5.41 -32.25 -46.29
CA GLU A 159 -6.81 -32.71 -46.14
C GLU A 159 -7.10 -33.57 -44.90
N ASP A 160 -6.24 -33.53 -43.88
CA ASP A 160 -6.54 -34.17 -42.57
C ASP A 160 -6.38 -33.17 -41.40
N VAL A 161 -7.10 -32.04 -41.47
CA VAL A 161 -7.43 -31.27 -40.27
C VAL A 161 -8.78 -31.75 -39.77
N GLN A 162 -8.77 -32.77 -38.91
CA GLN A 162 -9.93 -33.07 -38.08
C GLN A 162 -10.17 -31.90 -37.13
N VAL A 163 -11.20 -31.12 -37.44
CA VAL A 163 -11.75 -30.07 -36.58
C VAL A 163 -12.35 -30.76 -35.35
N LEU A 164 -11.62 -30.76 -34.24
CA LEU A 164 -12.16 -31.16 -32.95
C LEU A 164 -13.06 -30.01 -32.45
N SER A 165 -14.35 -30.08 -32.78
CA SER A 165 -15.36 -29.23 -32.15
C SER A 165 -15.63 -29.74 -30.74
N THR A 166 -15.34 -28.92 -29.73
CA THR A 166 -15.90 -29.11 -28.39
C THR A 166 -16.45 -27.79 -27.88
N GLU A 167 -17.64 -27.90 -27.29
CA GLU A 167 -18.38 -26.95 -26.44
C GLU A 167 -19.32 -25.96 -27.15
N SER A 168 -20.62 -26.21 -27.01
CA SER A 168 -21.49 -25.41 -26.12
C SER A 168 -22.80 -26.18 -25.84
N ASP A 169 -22.95 -26.68 -24.61
CA ASP A 169 -24.26 -27.07 -24.06
C ASP A 169 -24.89 -25.82 -23.41
N ASP A 170 -26.15 -25.54 -23.77
CA ASP A 170 -27.09 -24.64 -23.06
C ASP A 170 -27.77 -25.37 -21.89
#